data_AF-A0A8A4UWP8-F1
#
_entry.id   AF-A0A8A4UWP8-F1
#
_cell.length_a   1.000
_cell.length_b   1.000
_cell.length_c   1.000
_cell.angle_alpha   90.00
_cell.angle_beta   90.00
_cell.angle_gamma   90.00
#
_symmetry.space_group_name_H-M   'P 1'
#
loop_
_entity.id
_entity.type
_entity.pdbx_description
1 polymer ?
#
loop_
_entity_poly.entity_id
_entity_poly.type
_entity_poly.pdbx_seq_one_letter_code
_entity_poly.pdbx_strand_id
1 'polypeptide(L)'
;MAEMVSSLGTRLQISDSELTTDLIKEAIAQVLDYTGQKKLIGNMDIYVKKLATINYNRMGIEGETQRTEGGITNYLEVGIPKDIRLGLNRYRIAKVTRL
;
A
#
# COMPACT_ATOMS: atom_id res chain seq x y z
N MET A 1 -8.15 3.94 -12.86
CA MET A 1 -7.87 2.55 -12.42
C MET A 1 -7.17 1.75 -13.51
N ALA A 2 -7.69 1.68 -14.74
CA ALA A 2 -7.09 0.90 -15.84
C ALA A 2 -5.59 1.20 -16.10
N GLU A 3 -5.19 2.48 -16.10
CA GLU A 3 -3.79 2.87 -16.25
C GLU A 3 -2.89 2.41 -15.08
N MET A 4 -3.44 2.37 -13.86
CA MET A 4 -2.69 1.90 -12.68
C MET A 4 -2.49 0.39 -12.73
N VAL A 5 -3.50 -0.35 -13.20
CA VAL A 5 -3.43 -1.81 -13.38
C VAL A 5 -2.37 -2.15 -14.42
N SER A 6 -2.41 -1.50 -15.59
CA SER A 6 -1.42 -1.74 -16.65
C SER A 6 0.01 -1.41 -16.19
N SER A 7 0.22 -0.23 -15.58
CA SER A 7 1.55 0.18 -15.10
C SER A 7 2.10 -0.70 -13.97
N LEU A 8 1.24 -1.19 -13.06
CA LEU A 8 1.65 -2.14 -12.02
C LEU A 8 1.98 -3.51 -12.61
N GLY A 9 1.16 -4.01 -13.54
CA GLY A 9 1.39 -5.27 -14.24
C GLY A 9 2.72 -5.28 -15.00
N THR A 10 3.04 -4.21 -15.73
CA THR A 10 4.36 -4.07 -16.39
C THR A 10 5.51 -4.08 -15.38
N ARG A 11 5.34 -3.41 -14.23
CA ARG A 11 6.40 -3.29 -13.21
C ARG A 11 6.68 -4.60 -12.49
N LEU A 12 5.65 -5.40 -12.24
CA LEU A 12 5.77 -6.70 -11.57
C LEU A 12 5.94 -7.87 -12.55
N GLN A 13 5.92 -7.61 -13.86
CA GLN A 13 5.93 -8.64 -14.92
C GLN A 13 4.81 -9.69 -14.75
N ILE A 14 3.66 -9.26 -14.22
CA ILE A 14 2.50 -10.12 -13.99
C ILE A 14 1.57 -10.01 -15.20
N SER A 15 1.25 -11.16 -15.81
CA SER A 15 0.28 -11.27 -16.90
C SER A 15 -1.17 -11.29 -16.40
N ASP A 16 -1.38 -11.64 -15.13
CA ASP A 16 -2.69 -11.72 -14.49
C ASP A 16 -3.27 -10.34 -14.13
N SER A 17 -4.13 -9.86 -15.02
CA SER A 17 -4.90 -8.62 -14.87
C SER A 17 -5.80 -8.65 -13.62
N GLU A 18 -6.33 -9.82 -13.25
CA GLU A 18 -7.27 -9.95 -12.13
C GLU A 18 -6.58 -9.72 -10.78
N LEU A 19 -5.46 -10.42 -10.54
CA LEU A 19 -4.65 -10.26 -9.33
C LEU A 19 -4.18 -8.81 -9.14
N THR A 20 -3.70 -8.20 -10.23
CA THR A 20 -3.24 -6.81 -10.23
C THR A 20 -4.37 -5.84 -9.87
N THR A 21 -5.58 -6.12 -10.35
CA THR A 21 -6.76 -5.32 -10.08
C THR A 21 -7.16 -5.41 -8.60
N ASP A 22 -7.16 -6.61 -8.03
CA ASP A 22 -7.53 -6.81 -6.64
C ASP A 22 -6.52 -6.21 -5.67
N LEU A 23 -5.21 -6.38 -5.93
CA LEU A 23 -4.15 -5.70 -5.16
C LEU A 23 -4.31 -4.18 -5.14
N ILE A 24 -4.72 -3.59 -6.27
CA ILE A 24 -4.97 -2.15 -6.35
C ILE A 24 -6.22 -1.77 -5.56
N LYS A 25 -7.30 -2.55 -5.62
CA LYS A 25 -8.52 -2.26 -4.82
C LYS A 25 -8.22 -2.29 -3.33
N GLU A 26 -7.49 -3.29 -2.86
CA GLU A 26 -7.07 -3.42 -1.46
C GLU A 26 -6.18 -2.25 -1.04
N ALA A 27 -5.17 -1.91 -1.86
CA ALA A 27 -4.28 -0.78 -1.59
C ALA A 27 -5.05 0.55 -1.54
N ILE A 28 -6.05 0.74 -2.40
CA ILE A 28 -6.92 1.93 -2.37
C ILE A 28 -7.73 1.98 -1.08
N ALA A 29 -8.36 0.87 -0.69
CA ALA A 29 -9.14 0.79 0.53
C ALA A 29 -8.27 1.15 1.75
N GLN A 30 -7.07 0.60 1.84
CA GLN A 30 -6.12 0.90 2.93
C GLN A 30 -5.69 2.38 2.94
N VAL A 31 -5.42 2.98 1.79
CA VAL A 31 -5.03 4.39 1.69
C VAL A 31 -6.20 5.32 2.09
N LEU A 32 -7.42 5.01 1.64
CA LEU A 32 -8.60 5.81 1.97
C LEU A 32 -8.96 5.68 3.45
N ASP A 33 -8.87 4.48 4.02
CA ASP A 33 -9.06 4.23 5.45
C ASP A 33 -8.05 5.02 6.29
N TYR A 34 -6.77 4.99 5.90
CA TYR A 34 -5.72 5.73 6.60
C TYR A 34 -5.90 7.26 6.54
N THR A 35 -6.27 7.78 5.37
CA THR A 35 -6.42 9.23 5.17
C THR A 35 -7.77 9.77 5.63
N GLY A 36 -8.77 8.89 5.83
CA GLY A 36 -10.16 9.27 6.11
C GLY A 36 -10.88 9.91 4.92
N GLN A 37 -10.31 9.79 3.72
CA GLN A 37 -10.84 10.39 2.50
C GLN A 37 -11.84 9.44 1.82
N LYS A 38 -12.86 10.00 1.14
CA LYS A 38 -13.84 9.20 0.40
C LYS A 38 -13.41 8.87 -1.03
N LYS A 39 -12.43 9.60 -1.56
CA LYS A 39 -11.92 9.49 -2.94
C LYS A 39 -10.43 9.79 -2.96
N LEU A 40 -9.72 9.26 -3.96
CA LEU A 40 -8.30 9.57 -4.19
C LEU A 40 -8.16 11.02 -4.64
N ILE A 41 -7.28 11.78 -3.99
CA ILE A 41 -7.06 13.21 -4.24
C ILE A 41 -5.59 13.45 -4.57
N GLY A 42 -5.32 14.22 -5.63
CA GLY A 42 -3.96 14.56 -6.05
C GLY A 42 -3.12 13.32 -6.34
N ASN A 43 -1.91 13.27 -5.78
CA ASN A 43 -0.91 12.25 -6.08
C ASN A 43 -1.03 11.00 -5.17
N MET A 44 -2.22 10.70 -4.65
CA MET A 44 -2.46 9.48 -3.86
C MET A 44 -2.22 8.20 -4.64
N ASP A 45 -2.40 8.24 -5.96
CA ASP A 45 -2.18 7.12 -6.87
C ASP A 45 -0.76 6.54 -6.78
N ILE A 46 0.24 7.40 -6.57
CA ILE A 46 1.64 6.98 -6.42
C ILE A 46 1.81 6.12 -5.17
N TYR A 47 1.17 6.51 -4.07
CA TYR A 47 1.22 5.78 -2.81
C TYR A 47 0.46 4.45 -2.90
N VAL A 48 -0.68 4.43 -3.59
CA VAL A 48 -1.43 3.19 -3.90
C VAL A 48 -0.55 2.23 -4.69
N LYS A 49 0.11 2.68 -5.76
CA LYS A 49 1.02 1.84 -6.57
C LYS A 49 2.18 1.27 -5.73
N LYS A 50 2.76 2.08 -4.84
CA LYS A 50 3.81 1.62 -3.92
C LYS A 50 3.28 0.57 -2.94
N LEU A 51 2.11 0.81 -2.35
CA LEU A 51 1.50 -0.10 -1.39
C LEU A 51 1.10 -1.43 -2.05
N ALA A 52 0.54 -1.40 -3.26
CA ALA A 52 0.19 -2.60 -4.01
C ALA A 52 1.41 -3.49 -4.29
N THR A 53 2.57 -2.90 -4.65
CA THR A 53 3.82 -3.65 -4.82
C THR A 53 4.31 -4.27 -3.50
N ILE A 54 4.16 -3.58 -2.39
CA ILE A 54 4.54 -4.11 -1.08
C ILE A 54 3.60 -5.25 -0.66
N ASN A 55 2.30 -5.10 -0.87
CA ASN A 55 1.32 -6.15 -0.61
C ASN A 55 1.60 -7.40 -1.45
N TYR A 56 1.93 -7.23 -2.74
CA TYR A 56 2.36 -8.33 -3.59
C TYR A 56 3.60 -9.05 -3.05
N ASN A 57 4.64 -8.30 -2.67
CA ASN A 57 5.86 -8.89 -2.09
C ASN A 57 5.60 -9.58 -0.74
N ARG A 58 4.51 -9.24 -0.04
CA ARG A 58 4.10 -9.83 1.23
C ARG A 58 3.19 -11.03 1.07
N MET A 59 2.52 -11.23 -0.06
CA MET A 59 1.77 -12.45 -0.37
C MET A 59 2.76 -13.63 -0.40
N GLY A 60 2.92 -14.30 0.74
CA GLY A 60 3.94 -15.33 0.96
C GLY A 60 4.73 -15.19 2.28
N ILE A 61 4.57 -14.06 2.97
CA ILE A 61 5.20 -13.77 4.28
C ILE A 61 4.09 -13.40 5.31
N GLU A 62 2.84 -13.74 5.01
CA GLU A 62 1.64 -13.44 5.82
C GLU A 62 1.62 -14.26 7.11
N GLY A 63 2.43 -13.87 8.09
CA GLY A 63 2.56 -14.58 9.37
C GLY A 63 3.92 -14.38 10.03
N GLU A 64 4.92 -13.96 9.26
CA GLU A 64 6.22 -13.59 9.82
C GLU A 64 6.19 -12.11 10.19
N THR A 65 6.30 -11.83 11.48
CA THR A 65 6.57 -10.47 11.99
C THR A 65 8.07 -10.19 11.98
N GLN A 66 8.87 -11.24 12.06
CA GLN A 66 10.32 -11.19 12.12
C GLN A 66 10.86 -12.45 11.44
N ARG A 67 11.85 -12.28 10.55
CA ARG A 67 12.64 -13.38 10.00
C ARG A 67 14.08 -13.20 10.47
N THR A 68 14.64 -14.26 11.05
CA THR A 68 16.06 -14.29 11.42
C THR A 68 16.78 -15.21 10.45
N GLU A 69 17.67 -14.64 9.65
CA GLU A 69 18.47 -15.40 8.68
C GLU A 69 19.94 -15.02 8.87
N GLY A 70 20.81 -16.00 9.07
CA GLY A 70 22.25 -15.76 9.22
C GLY A 70 22.67 -14.86 10.39
N GLY A 71 21.87 -14.79 11.46
CA GLY A 71 22.13 -13.93 12.63
C GLY A 71 21.65 -12.48 12.48
N ILE A 72 20.98 -12.13 11.38
CA ILE A 72 20.40 -10.81 11.14
C ILE A 72 18.88 -10.91 11.29
N THR A 73 18.29 -10.08 12.16
CA THR A 73 16.85 -10.00 12.38
C THR A 73 16.24 -8.94 11.45
N ASN A 74 15.44 -9.39 10.49
CA ASN A 74 14.65 -8.50 9.65
C ASN A 74 13.26 -8.32 10.27
N TYR A 75 13.00 -7.10 10.76
CA TYR A 75 11.68 -6.70 11.24
C TYR A 75 10.80 -6.35 10.05
N LEU A 76 9.74 -7.11 9.84
CA LEU A 76 8.78 -6.87 8.77
C LEU A 76 7.76 -5.85 9.28
N GLU A 77 7.71 -4.66 8.68
CA GLU A 77 6.72 -3.65 9.08
C GLU A 77 5.30 -4.16 8.81
N VAL A 78 4.47 -4.21 9.86
CA VAL A 78 3.06 -4.62 9.75
C VAL A 78 2.21 -3.40 9.37
N GLY A 79 1.61 -3.45 8.18
CA GLY A 79 0.67 -2.44 7.70
C GLY A 79 1.29 -1.48 6.69
N ILE A 80 0.89 -0.20 6.73
CA ILE A 80 1.42 0.82 5.81
C ILE A 80 2.82 1.26 6.29
N PRO A 81 3.87 1.13 5.45
CA PRO A 81 5.23 1.53 5.80
C PRO A 81 5.35 3.00 6.17
N LYS A 82 6.34 3.33 7.01
CA LYS A 82 6.55 4.70 7.51
C LYS A 82 6.74 5.74 6.39
N ASP A 83 7.45 5.39 5.33
CA ASP A 83 7.68 6.28 4.18
C ASP A 83 6.38 6.68 3.46
N ILE A 84 5.50 5.70 3.24
CA ILE A 84 4.19 5.93 2.61
C ILE A 84 3.31 6.74 3.55
N ARG A 85 3.35 6.43 4.84
CA ARG A 85 2.59 7.12 5.89
C ARG A 85 2.93 8.61 5.97
N LEU A 86 4.21 8.96 5.93
CA LEU A 86 4.67 10.35 5.92
C LEU A 86 4.13 11.12 4.70
N GLY A 87 4.13 10.45 3.54
CA GLY A 87 3.55 10.99 2.32
C GLY A 87 2.03 11.20 2.41
N LEU A 88 1.30 10.25 3.00
CA LEU A 88 -0.16 10.29 3.13
C LEU A 88 -0.67 11.24 4.22
N ASN A 89 0.14 11.56 5.23
CA ASN A 89 -0.25 12.48 6.31
C ASN A 89 -0.75 13.83 5.79
N ARG A 90 -0.19 14.32 4.67
CA ARG A 90 -0.61 15.59 4.03
C ARG A 90 -2.06 15.59 3.56
N TYR A 91 -2.62 14.40 3.31
CA TYR A 91 -3.98 14.24 2.82
C TYR A 91 -4.97 13.79 3.90
N ARG A 92 -4.49 13.59 5.14
CA ARG A 92 -5.32 13.09 6.23
C ARG A 92 -6.29 14.18 6.70
N ILE A 93 -7.57 13.86 6.76
CA ILE A 93 -8.57 14.76 7.34
C ILE A 93 -8.42 14.66 8.86
N ALA A 94 -7.86 15.70 9.48
CA ALA A 94 -7.83 15.78 10.95
C ALA A 94 -9.23 16.02 11.47
N LYS A 95 -9.74 15.13 12.33
CA LYS A 95 -10.96 15.36 13.09
C LYS A 95 -10.62 16.37 14.20
N VAL A 96 -10.96 17.63 13.98
CA VAL A 96 -10.83 18.66 15.02
C VAL A 96 -11.97 18.43 16.01
N THR A 97 -11.67 17.79 17.14
CA THR A 97 -12.57 17.82 18.30
C THR A 97 -12.49 19.23 18.87
N ARG A 98 -13.62 19.95 18.89
CA ARG A 98 -13.73 21.17 19.68
C ARG A 98 -13.60 20.78 21.16
N LEU A 99 -12.61 21.35 21.83
CA LEU A 99 -12.48 21.36 23.29
C LEU A 99 -13.58 22.22 23.90
#